data_AF-A0A1G2FHD9-F1
#
_entry.id   AF-A0A1G2FHD9-F1
#
_cell.length_a   1.000
_cell.length_b   1.000
_cell.length_c   1.000
_cell.angle_alpha   90.00
_cell.angle_beta   90.00
_cell.angle_gamma   90.00
#
_symmetry.space_group_name_H-M   'P 1'
#
loop_
_entity.id
_entity.type
_entity.pdbx_description
1 polymer ?
#
loop_
_entity_poly.entity_id
_entity_poly.type
_entity_poly.pdbx_seq_one_letter_code
_entity_poly.pdbx_strand_id
1 'polypeptide(L)' 'MPQIITLPKTEYLRLRRIADLFEVVRKLFEVDFFAEPPTKDSKKIIKEFQKTGLYNEAFLKSLEKGLKESSYFRSR' A
#
# COMPACT_ATOMS: atom_id res chain seq x y z
N MET A 1 30.74 -22.30 9.06
CA MET A 1 31.97 -21.49 9.17
C MET A 1 31.68 -20.11 8.60
N PRO A 2 32.08 -19.01 9.26
CA PRO A 2 31.87 -17.66 8.71
C PRO A 2 32.71 -17.48 7.44
N GLN A 3 32.09 -17.00 6.35
CA GLN A 3 32.81 -16.62 5.13
C GLN A 3 33.35 -15.19 5.32
N ILE A 4 34.67 -15.05 5.27
CA ILE A 4 35.34 -13.76 5.35
C ILE A 4 35.52 -13.25 3.92
N ILE A 5 34.88 -12.13 3.61
CA ILE A 5 34.97 -11.47 2.31
C ILE A 5 35.77 -10.18 2.51
N THR A 6 36.87 -10.03 1.77
CA THR A 6 37.69 -8.83 1.82
C THR A 6 37.18 -7.81 0.80
N LEU A 7 36.86 -6.61 1.26
CA LEU A 7 36.32 -5.53 0.43
C LEU A 7 37.09 -4.23 0.64
N PRO A 8 37.28 -3.40 -0.41
CA PRO A 8 37.71 -2.03 -0.24
C PRO A 8 36.75 -1.26 0.67
N LYS A 9 37.28 -0.42 1.55
CA LYS A 9 36.47 0.35 2.51
C LYS A 9 35.42 1.23 1.84
N THR A 10 35.73 1.79 0.67
CA THR A 10 34.82 2.60 -0.14
C THR A 10 33.61 1.79 -0.61
N GLU A 11 33.84 0.56 -1.07
CA GLU A 11 32.80 -0.34 -1.53
C GLU A 11 31.93 -0.82 -0.38
N TYR A 12 32.54 -1.14 0.77
CA TYR A 12 31.79 -1.45 1.99
C TYR A 12 30.85 -0.30 2.39
N LEU A 13 31.33 0.94 2.40
CA LEU A 13 30.52 2.11 2.76
C LEU A 13 29.37 2.34 1.77
N ARG A 14 29.61 2.11 0.47
CA ARG A 14 28.58 2.18 -0.58
C ARG A 14 27.48 1.15 -0.32
N LEU A 15 27.85 -0.11 -0.15
CA LEU A 15 26.91 -1.21 0.12
C LEU A 15 26.14 -0.99 1.42
N ARG A 16 26.82 -0.51 2.47
CA ARG A 16 26.17 -0.21 3.74
C ARG A 16 25.08 0.86 3.59
N ARG A 17 25.36 1.94 2.86
CA ARG A 17 24.39 3.00 2.59
C ARG A 17 23.17 2.47 1.83
N ILE A 18 23.38 1.61 0.83
CA ILE A 18 22.28 0.98 0.07
C ILE A 18 21.42 0.11 1.00
N ALA A 19 22.05 -0.70 1.86
CA ALA A 19 21.34 -1.52 2.83
C ALA A 19 20.52 -0.68 3.81
N ASP A 20 21.09 0.41 4.35
CA ASP A 20 20.38 1.29 5.28
C ASP A 20 19.15 1.95 4.60
N LEU A 21 19.28 2.38 3.33
CA LEU A 21 18.15 2.91 2.55
C LEU A 21 17.08 1.85 2.27
N PHE A 22 17.50 0.62 1.93
CA PHE A 22 16.58 -0.49 1.72
C PHE A 22 15.77 -0.78 2.99
N GLU A 23 16.39 -0.74 4.16
CA GLU A 23 15.69 -0.92 5.44
C GLU A 23 14.64 0.16 5.72
N VAL A 24 14.91 1.42 5.35
CA VAL A 24 13.92 2.50 5.42
C VAL A 24 12.72 2.21 4.53
N VAL A 25 12.99 1.83 3.28
CA VAL A 25 11.94 1.50 2.30
C VAL A 25 11.13 0.28 2.75
N ARG A 26 11.80 -0.79 3.19
CA ARG A 26 11.18 -2.01 3.72
C ARG A 26 10.23 -1.68 4.87
N LYS A 27 10.66 -0.86 5.84
CA LYS A 27 9.80 -0.44 6.96
C LYS A 27 8.58 0.35 6.51
N LEU A 28 8.72 1.24 5.51
CA LEU A 28 7.57 1.96 4.95
C LEU A 28 6.56 1.00 4.30
N PHE A 29 7.04 -0.09 3.68
CA PHE A 29 6.17 -1.09 3.04
C PHE A 29 5.65 -2.17 4.00
N GLU A 30 6.33 -2.43 5.12
CA GLU A 30 5.83 -3.31 6.20
C GLU A 30 4.67 -2.70 6.98
N VAL A 31 4.52 -1.37 6.95
CA VAL A 31 3.39 -0.67 7.55
C VAL A 31 2.22 -0.74 6.55
N ASP A 32 1.42 -1.80 6.64
CA ASP A 32 0.01 -1.94 6.18
C ASP A 32 -0.38 -1.38 4.79
N PHE A 33 0.56 -1.03 3.91
CA PHE A 33 0.24 -0.42 2.61
C PHE A 33 -0.48 -1.40 1.67
N PHE A 34 -0.18 -2.69 1.84
CA PHE A 34 -0.85 -3.80 1.17
C PHE A 34 -1.84 -4.53 2.07
N ALA A 35 -2.08 -4.04 3.30
CA ALA A 35 -3.16 -4.57 4.08
C ALA A 35 -4.46 -4.28 3.34
N GLU A 36 -5.26 -5.32 3.20
CA GLU A 36 -6.62 -5.17 2.69
C GLU A 36 -7.30 -4.06 3.49
N PRO A 37 -7.89 -3.04 2.82
CA PRO A 37 -8.53 -1.96 3.54
C PRO A 37 -9.58 -2.59 4.48
N PRO A 38 -9.56 -2.26 5.79
CA PRO A 38 -10.38 -2.96 6.78
C PRO A 38 -11.88 -2.75 6.56
N THR A 39 -12.25 -1.86 5.64
CA THR A 39 -13.62 -1.49 5.35
C THR A 39 -14.10 -2.20 4.08
N LYS A 40 -14.76 -3.35 4.26
CA LYS A 40 -15.59 -3.99 3.22
C LYS A 40 -17.01 -3.38 3.12
N ASP A 41 -17.20 -2.16 3.65
CA ASP A 41 -18.48 -1.47 3.63
C ASP A 41 -18.53 -0.46 2.46
N SER A 42 -19.14 -0.90 1.36
CA SER A 42 -19.37 -0.06 0.17
C SER A 42 -20.11 1.23 0.49
N LYS A 43 -21.06 1.23 1.45
CA LYS A 43 -21.80 2.45 1.83
C LYS A 43 -20.89 3.44 2.54
N LYS A 44 -20.01 2.95 3.42
CA LYS A 44 -19.03 3.81 4.11
C LYS A 44 -18.04 4.42 3.11
N ILE A 45 -17.55 3.63 2.16
CA ILE A 45 -16.66 4.12 1.09
C ILE A 45 -17.34 5.23 0.29
N ILE A 46 -18.56 5.01 -0.20
CA ILE A 46 -19.29 6.03 -0.98
C ILE A 46 -19.54 7.30 -0.17
N LYS A 47 -19.87 7.18 1.13
CA LYS A 47 -20.01 8.34 2.03
C LYS A 47 -18.71 9.13 2.16
N GLU A 48 -17.56 8.48 2.29
CA GLU A 48 -16.28 9.20 2.36
C GLU A 48 -15.97 9.94 1.05
N PHE A 49 -16.22 9.32 -0.10
CA PHE A 49 -16.06 9.99 -1.39
C PHE A 49 -17.02 11.17 -1.55
N GLN A 50 -18.29 11.04 -1.13
CA GLN A 50 -19.25 12.13 -1.11
C GLN A 50 -18.79 13.31 -0.26
N LYS A 51 -18.23 13.05 0.94
CA LYS A 51 -17.74 14.10 1.84
C LYS A 51 -16.62 14.95 1.24
N THR A 52 -15.84 14.40 0.30
CA THR A 52 -14.78 15.18 -0.35
C THR A 52 -15.31 16.32 -1.21
N GLY A 53 -16.55 16.21 -1.73
CA GLY A 53 -17.12 17.17 -2.68
C GLY A 53 -16.41 17.22 -4.05
N LEU A 54 -15.43 16.33 -4.29
CA LEU A 54 -14.61 16.34 -5.51
C LEU A 54 -15.23 15.56 -6.67
N TYR A 55 -16.28 14.78 -6.42
CA TYR A 55 -16.83 13.82 -7.37
C TYR A 55 -18.31 14.09 -7.66
N ASN A 56 -18.67 13.99 -8.94
CA ASN A 56 -20.06 14.15 -9.37
C ASN A 56 -20.92 12.91 -9.04
N GLU A 57 -22.24 13.07 -9.07
CA GLU A 57 -23.17 11.98 -8.73
C GLU A 57 -23.07 10.78 -9.67
N ALA A 58 -22.81 11.00 -10.96
CA ALA A 58 -22.70 9.93 -11.94
C ALA A 58 -21.51 9.01 -11.63
N PHE A 59 -20.37 9.60 -11.28
CA PHE A 59 -19.19 8.87 -10.83
C PHE A 59 -19.49 8.08 -9.56
N LEU A 60 -20.09 8.71 -8.54
CA LEU A 60 -20.41 8.04 -7.28
C LEU A 60 -21.35 6.84 -7.49
N LYS A 61 -22.35 6.95 -8.36
CA LYS A 61 -23.25 5.85 -8.72
C LYS A 61 -22.52 4.71 -9.44
N SER A 62 -21.63 5.04 -10.38
CA SER A 62 -20.81 4.05 -11.09
C SER A 62 -19.86 3.31 -10.16
N LEU A 63 -19.25 4.03 -9.20
CA LEU A 63 -18.38 3.46 -8.18
C LEU A 63 -19.15 2.53 -7.25
N GLU A 64 -20.33 2.95 -6.77
CA GLU A 64 -21.18 2.11 -5.91
C GLU A 64 -21.57 0.79 -6.62
N LYS A 65 -21.91 0.87 -7.90
CA LYS A 65 -22.22 -0.30 -8.72
C LYS A 65 -21.01 -1.24 -8.83
N GLY A 66 -19.84 -0.71 -9.18
CA GLY A 66 -18.62 -1.51 -9.30
C GLY A 66 -18.21 -2.18 -7.98
N LEU A 67 -18.35 -1.47 -6.85
CA LEU A 67 -18.09 -2.04 -5.53
C LEU A 67 -19.06 -3.19 -5.21
N LYS A 68 -20.35 -3.08 -5.54
CA LYS A 68 -21.33 -4.18 -5.33
C LYS A 68 -21.10 -5.39 -6.25
N GLU A 69 -20.58 -5.16 -7.45
CA GLU A 69 -20.32 -6.21 -8.44
C GLU A 69 -19.00 -6.95 -8.16
N SER A 70 -18.05 -6.30 -7.48
CA SER A 70 -16.76 -6.88 -7.13
C SER A 70 -16.89 -8.10 -6.22
N SER A 71 -16.21 -9.19 -6.60
CA SER A 71 -16.10 -10.43 -5.81
C SER A 71 -15.50 -10.19 -4.41
N TYR A 72 -14.65 -9.18 -4.28
CA TYR A 72 -14.02 -8.75 -3.04
C TYR A 72 -15.03 -8.29 -1.98
N PHE A 73 -16.09 -7.59 -2.41
CA PHE A 73 -17.18 -7.12 -1.53
C PHE A 73 -18.35 -8.12 -1.44
N ARG A 74 -18.31 -9.21 -2.22
CA ARG A 74 -19.35 -10.25 -2.25
C ARG A 74 -19.07 -11.41 -1.27
N SER A 75 -17.85 -11.54 -0.78
CA SER A 75 -17.44 -12.63 0.11
C SER A 75 -17.76 -12.31 1.58
N ARG A 76 -18.34 -13.32 2.25
CA ARG A 76 -19.00 -13.32 3.59
C ARG A 76 -18.35 -12.47 4.67
#